data_AF-A0A813CF86-F1
#
_entry.id   AF-A0A813CF86-F1
#
_cell.length_a   1.000
_cell.length_b   1.000
_cell.length_c   1.000
_cell.angle_alpha   90.00
_cell.angle_beta   90.00
_cell.angle_gamma   90.00
#
_symmetry.space_group_name_H-M   'P 1'
#
loop_
_entity.id
_entity.type
_entity.pdbx_description
1 polymer ?
#
loop_
_entity_poly.entity_id
_entity_poly.type
_entity_poly.pdbx_seq_one_letter_code
_entity_poly.pdbx_strand_id
1 'polypeptide(L)'
;MRRVRSSNTALQKKLDDKTRMLEQEQEFNAALVDGLRQVGTRTCSEASGRYETVACWEYLEREPDSWRRYLPDAEQSLEEAHWGKLPELTIIGSGFRYLINFSARTQTNVETRKKRTICRREIPLHADATLKMTTETEHLRGENQHLNSVLRKKTEEIQELDKEVHSKARHIDDLHWSVQCLHESARKTDQQYAKLHSEHAALKNYIHESDKLQSELEQDRRRYCKILLSQLPPKPLDESARHVCRSLSVEDPKYAFLSRQLQSSIVGHRLRLGSDLWCDPARVSVTRIEELVHPESAAL
;
A
#
# COMPACT_ATOMS: atom_id res chain seq x y z
N MET A 1 12.90 -1.64 26.24
CA MET A 1 12.12 -2.79 26.77
C MET A 1 11.59 -2.65 28.22
N ARG A 2 12.14 -1.81 29.11
CA ARG A 2 11.62 -1.68 30.51
C ARG A 2 10.24 -1.01 30.66
N ARG A 3 9.86 -0.07 29.78
CA ARG A 3 8.56 0.65 29.85
C ARG A 3 7.32 -0.21 29.51
N VAL A 4 7.48 -1.27 28.74
CA VAL A 4 6.35 -2.14 28.34
C VAL A 4 5.94 -3.06 29.50
N ARG A 5 6.92 -3.51 30.31
CA ARG A 5 6.65 -4.36 31.48
C ARG A 5 5.88 -3.64 32.60
N SER A 6 6.11 -2.34 32.80
CA SER A 6 5.38 -1.55 33.82
C SER A 6 3.94 -1.23 33.41
N SER A 7 3.66 -1.12 32.11
CA SER A 7 2.29 -0.89 31.63
C SER A 7 1.42 -2.15 31.76
N ASN A 8 1.99 -3.33 31.52
CA ASN A 8 1.26 -4.59 31.67
C ASN A 8 0.87 -4.89 33.12
N THR A 9 1.72 -4.61 34.10
CA THR A 9 1.36 -4.77 35.52
C THR A 9 0.29 -3.79 35.99
N ALA A 10 0.28 -2.56 35.46
CA ALA A 10 -0.77 -1.59 35.76
C ALA A 10 -2.13 -1.98 35.17
N LEU A 11 -2.15 -2.55 33.96
CA LEU A 11 -3.37 -3.07 33.33
C LEU A 11 -3.90 -4.31 34.06
N GLN A 12 -3.02 -5.23 34.48
CA GLN A 12 -3.42 -6.40 35.25
C GLN A 12 -4.06 -6.00 36.59
N LYS A 13 -3.45 -5.07 37.32
CA LYS A 13 -4.02 -4.56 38.58
C LYS A 13 -5.42 -3.96 38.38
N LYS A 14 -5.62 -3.17 37.31
CA LYS A 14 -6.94 -2.61 37.00
C LYS A 14 -7.97 -3.69 36.66
N LEU A 15 -7.55 -4.77 36.01
CA LEU A 15 -8.43 -5.90 35.72
C LEU A 15 -8.83 -6.62 37.02
N ASP A 16 -7.87 -6.89 37.90
CA ASP A 16 -8.11 -7.55 39.18
C ASP A 16 -9.02 -6.70 40.10
N ASP A 17 -8.80 -5.39 40.14
CA ASP A 17 -9.66 -4.45 40.90
C ASP A 17 -11.09 -4.44 40.34
N LYS A 18 -11.25 -4.48 39.01
CA LYS A 18 -12.58 -4.53 38.37
C LYS A 18 -13.31 -5.84 38.63
N THR A 19 -12.58 -6.97 38.63
CA THR A 19 -13.15 -8.28 38.98
C THR A 19 -13.67 -8.29 40.43
N ARG A 20 -12.90 -7.71 41.37
CA ARG A 20 -13.30 -7.63 42.78
C ARG A 20 -14.54 -6.75 42.99
N MET A 21 -14.66 -5.64 42.27
CA MET A 21 -15.87 -4.82 42.32
C MET A 21 -17.09 -5.58 41.80
N LEU A 22 -16.93 -6.37 40.74
CA LEU A 22 -18.02 -7.18 40.18
C LEU A 22 -18.50 -8.25 41.18
N GLU A 23 -17.57 -8.88 41.91
CA GLU A 23 -17.89 -9.84 42.97
C GLU A 23 -18.67 -9.18 44.12
N GLN A 24 -18.23 -8.00 44.59
CA GLN A 24 -18.94 -7.24 45.63
C GLN A 24 -20.35 -6.81 45.19
N GLU A 25 -20.51 -6.41 43.93
CA GLU A 25 -21.82 -6.06 43.37
C GLU A 25 -22.74 -7.29 43.30
N GLN A 26 -22.21 -8.46 42.95
CA GLN A 26 -22.96 -9.71 42.98
C GLN A 26 -23.40 -10.11 44.39
N GLU A 27 -22.53 -9.98 45.39
CA GLU A 27 -22.87 -10.22 46.81
C GLU A 27 -23.95 -9.27 47.30
N PHE A 28 -23.84 -7.98 46.98
CA PHE A 28 -24.86 -6.98 47.34
C PHE A 28 -26.22 -7.31 46.71
N ASN A 29 -26.24 -7.66 45.42
CA ASN A 29 -27.47 -8.04 44.72
C ASN A 29 -28.10 -9.30 45.31
N ALA A 30 -27.30 -10.29 45.70
CA ALA A 30 -27.79 -11.49 46.39
C ALA A 30 -28.45 -11.15 47.74
N ALA A 31 -27.78 -10.32 48.56
CA ALA A 31 -28.32 -9.88 49.85
C ALA A 31 -29.61 -9.06 49.71
N LEU A 32 -29.71 -8.22 48.67
CA LEU A 32 -30.91 -7.44 48.38
C LEU A 32 -32.10 -8.34 48.02
N VAL A 33 -31.89 -9.34 47.17
CA VAL A 33 -32.92 -10.32 46.77
C VAL A 33 -33.41 -11.11 47.99
N ASP A 34 -32.50 -11.54 48.87
CA ASP A 34 -32.87 -12.23 50.11
C ASP A 34 -33.65 -11.33 51.08
N GLY A 35 -33.25 -10.06 51.22
CA GLY A 35 -33.97 -9.07 52.01
C GLY A 35 -35.40 -8.84 51.51
N LEU A 36 -35.58 -8.69 50.19
CA LEU A 36 -36.90 -8.52 49.57
C LEU A 36 -37.78 -9.77 49.74
N ARG A 37 -37.20 -10.97 49.66
CA ARG A 37 -37.91 -12.24 49.90
C ARG A 37 -38.42 -12.35 51.34
N GLN A 38 -37.65 -11.90 52.33
CA GLN A 38 -38.06 -11.89 53.73
C GLN A 38 -39.14 -10.85 54.04
N VAL A 39 -39.13 -9.71 53.36
CA VAL A 39 -40.17 -8.68 53.53
C VAL A 39 -41.47 -9.14 52.88
N GLY A 40 -41.42 -9.67 51.66
CA GLY A 40 -42.61 -10.15 50.95
C GLY A 40 -43.34 -11.30 51.64
N THR A 41 -42.63 -12.13 52.42
CA THR A 41 -43.25 -13.22 53.20
C THR A 41 -43.98 -12.74 54.46
N ARG A 42 -43.61 -11.57 55.03
CA ARG A 42 -44.28 -11.01 56.22
C ARG A 42 -45.54 -10.21 55.90
N THR A 43 -45.60 -9.57 54.74
CA THR A 43 -46.76 -8.75 54.34
C THR A 43 -47.95 -9.54 53.80
N CYS A 44 -47.77 -10.81 53.41
CA CYS A 44 -48.86 -11.62 52.83
C CYS A 44 -49.78 -12.29 53.87
N SER A 45 -49.41 -12.31 55.15
CA SER A 45 -50.19 -13.00 56.20
C SER A 45 -51.32 -12.17 56.82
N GLU A 46 -51.43 -10.86 56.54
CA GLU A 46 -52.38 -9.97 57.24
C GLU A 46 -53.49 -9.37 56.35
N ALA A 47 -53.51 -9.63 55.04
CA ALA A 47 -54.54 -9.09 54.14
C ALA A 47 -55.80 -9.98 54.09
N SER A 48 -56.66 -9.83 55.10
CA SER A 48 -58.00 -10.41 55.18
C SER A 48 -59.01 -9.62 54.32
N GLY A 49 -59.69 -10.31 53.39
CA GLY A 49 -61.14 -10.11 53.22
C GLY A 49 -61.71 -9.67 51.87
N ARG A 50 -60.91 -9.21 50.90
CA ARG A 50 -61.38 -8.97 49.51
C ARG A 50 -60.30 -9.36 48.52
N TYR A 51 -60.53 -10.42 47.75
CA TYR A 51 -59.64 -10.80 46.66
C TYR A 51 -59.82 -9.79 45.53
N GLU A 52 -59.08 -8.69 45.58
CA GLU A 52 -58.97 -7.78 44.44
C GLU A 52 -58.35 -8.56 43.28
N THR A 53 -59.07 -8.62 42.16
CA THR A 53 -58.62 -9.24 40.92
C THR A 53 -58.34 -8.18 39.88
N VAL A 54 -57.36 -8.43 39.03
CA VAL A 54 -57.03 -7.58 37.89
C VAL A 54 -57.05 -8.39 36.61
N ALA A 55 -57.34 -7.69 35.51
CA ALA A 55 -57.26 -8.25 34.18
C ALA A 55 -55.82 -8.58 33.82
N CYS A 56 -55.62 -9.72 33.14
CA CYS A 56 -54.37 -10.14 32.55
C CYS A 56 -54.63 -10.60 31.13
N TRP A 57 -53.81 -10.14 30.18
CA TRP A 57 -53.90 -10.57 28.79
C TRP A 57 -52.76 -11.53 28.45
N GLU A 58 -53.12 -12.63 27.80
CA GLU A 58 -52.19 -13.67 27.37
C GLU A 58 -52.43 -14.06 25.91
N TYR A 59 -51.38 -14.55 25.25
CA TYR A 59 -51.44 -15.14 23.93
C TYR A 59 -50.84 -16.54 23.92
N LEU A 60 -51.36 -17.41 23.06
CA LEU A 60 -50.86 -18.78 22.92
C LEU A 60 -49.65 -18.78 21.98
N GLU A 61 -48.46 -18.98 22.54
CA GLU A 61 -47.25 -19.30 21.78
C GLU A 61 -47.35 -20.76 21.33
N ARG A 62 -47.03 -21.05 20.06
CA ARG A 62 -47.21 -22.41 19.48
C ARG A 62 -46.06 -23.36 19.83
N GLU A 63 -44.89 -22.82 20.15
CA GLU A 63 -43.67 -23.63 20.38
C GLU A 63 -42.87 -23.02 21.54
N PRO A 64 -42.98 -23.57 22.77
CA PRO A 64 -43.95 -24.59 23.20
C PRO A 64 -45.36 -24.02 23.32
N ASP A 65 -46.39 -24.88 23.22
CA ASP A 65 -47.81 -24.57 23.50
C ASP A 65 -47.95 -24.03 24.93
N SER A 66 -47.85 -22.71 25.05
CA SER A 66 -47.80 -22.03 26.34
C SER A 66 -48.47 -20.66 26.23
N TRP A 67 -49.28 -20.35 27.23
CA TRP A 67 -49.84 -19.01 27.37
C TRP A 67 -48.74 -18.07 27.86
N ARG A 68 -48.47 -17.03 27.08
CA ARG A 68 -47.52 -15.98 27.40
C ARG A 68 -48.25 -14.69 27.66
N ARG A 69 -47.87 -14.01 28.73
CA ARG A 69 -48.42 -12.71 29.08
C ARG A 69 -47.89 -11.64 28.14
N TYR A 70 -48.72 -10.65 27.83
CA TYR A 70 -48.24 -9.43 27.15
C TYR A 70 -47.34 -8.59 28.09
N LEU A 71 -46.48 -7.76 27.51
CA LEU A 71 -45.74 -6.76 28.27
C LEU A 71 -46.71 -5.71 28.86
N PRO A 72 -46.37 -5.07 30.00
CA PRO A 72 -47.26 -4.14 30.69
C PRO A 72 -47.90 -3.08 29.79
N ASP A 73 -47.11 -2.43 28.92
CA ASP A 73 -47.59 -1.37 28.01
C ASP A 73 -48.61 -1.90 26.98
N ALA A 74 -48.34 -3.09 26.43
CA ALA A 74 -49.22 -3.73 25.47
C ALA A 74 -50.51 -4.21 26.14
N GLU A 75 -50.40 -4.72 27.36
CA GLU A 75 -51.54 -5.14 28.17
C GLU A 75 -52.46 -3.98 28.54
N GLN A 76 -51.89 -2.84 28.95
CA GLN A 76 -52.65 -1.62 29.20
C GLN A 76 -53.43 -1.20 27.95
N SER A 77 -52.77 -1.17 26.79
CA SER A 77 -53.39 -0.82 25.51
C SER A 77 -54.53 -1.78 25.14
N LEU A 78 -54.34 -3.09 25.39
CA LEU A 78 -55.35 -4.13 25.17
C LEU A 78 -56.57 -3.95 26.08
N GLU A 79 -56.35 -3.65 27.35
CA GLU A 79 -57.43 -3.45 28.32
C GLU A 79 -58.24 -2.18 28.02
N GLU A 80 -57.58 -1.07 27.71
CA GLU A 80 -58.24 0.18 27.30
C GLU A 80 -59.09 -0.01 26.04
N ALA A 81 -58.56 -0.70 25.03
CA ALA A 81 -59.28 -0.98 23.79
C ALA A 81 -60.48 -1.93 24.00
N HIS A 82 -60.34 -2.93 24.87
CA HIS A 82 -61.44 -3.82 25.24
C HIS A 82 -62.55 -3.05 25.97
N TRP A 83 -62.18 -2.20 26.94
CA TRP A 83 -63.15 -1.36 27.67
C TRP A 83 -63.84 -0.35 26.74
N GLY A 84 -63.09 0.20 25.79
CA GLY A 84 -63.60 1.05 24.71
C GLY A 84 -64.42 0.32 23.65
N LYS A 85 -64.57 -1.02 23.73
CA LYS A 85 -65.28 -1.88 22.78
C LYS A 85 -64.79 -1.71 21.34
N LEU A 86 -63.49 -1.48 21.16
CA LEU A 86 -62.89 -1.45 19.83
C LEU A 86 -62.94 -2.86 19.21
N PRO A 87 -63.27 -3.00 17.92
CA PRO A 87 -63.27 -4.31 17.27
C PRO A 87 -61.85 -4.85 17.07
N GLU A 88 -60.89 -3.95 16.84
CA GLU A 88 -59.49 -4.26 16.57
C GLU A 88 -58.54 -3.22 17.17
N LEU A 89 -57.30 -3.64 17.46
CA LEU A 89 -56.21 -2.79 17.95
C LEU A 89 -54.90 -3.21 17.29
N THR A 90 -54.03 -2.26 16.94
CA THR A 90 -52.66 -2.58 16.52
C THR A 90 -51.68 -2.32 17.66
N ILE A 91 -50.88 -3.32 18.03
CA ILE A 91 -49.82 -3.22 19.05
C ILE A 91 -48.45 -3.52 18.44
N ILE A 92 -47.39 -3.05 19.09
CA ILE A 92 -46.00 -3.36 18.73
C ILE A 92 -45.40 -4.22 19.85
N GLY A 93 -44.81 -5.36 19.49
CA GLY A 93 -44.16 -6.26 20.45
C GLY A 93 -42.93 -6.91 19.85
N SER A 94 -41.81 -6.90 20.58
CA SER A 94 -40.52 -7.48 20.14
C SER A 94 -40.10 -7.03 18.73
N GLY A 95 -40.36 -5.76 18.38
CA GLY A 95 -40.05 -5.18 17.07
C GLY A 95 -41.05 -5.48 15.93
N PHE A 96 -42.10 -6.27 16.18
CA PHE A 96 -43.11 -6.61 15.17
C PHE A 96 -44.45 -5.93 15.44
N ARG A 97 -45.20 -5.65 14.36
CA ARG A 97 -46.57 -5.15 14.44
C ARG A 97 -47.58 -6.28 14.45
N TYR A 98 -48.53 -6.20 15.36
CA TYR A 98 -49.59 -7.19 15.50
C TYR A 98 -50.97 -6.54 15.50
N LEU A 99 -51.88 -7.09 14.71
CA LEU A 99 -53.29 -6.74 14.69
C LEU A 99 -54.05 -7.68 15.63
N ILE A 100 -54.67 -7.11 16.65
CA ILE A 100 -55.52 -7.76 17.62
C ILE A 100 -56.96 -7.65 17.13
N ASN A 101 -57.66 -8.77 17.02
CA ASN A 101 -59.08 -8.79 16.76
C ASN A 101 -59.78 -9.38 18.00
N PHE A 102 -60.54 -8.53 18.70
CA PHE A 102 -61.16 -8.88 19.98
C PHE A 102 -62.32 -9.85 19.81
N SER A 103 -63.09 -9.72 18.72
CA SER A 103 -64.22 -10.61 18.41
C SER A 103 -63.75 -12.04 18.11
N ALA A 104 -62.70 -12.17 17.32
CA ALA A 104 -62.10 -13.46 16.98
C ALA A 104 -61.19 -14.01 18.08
N ARG A 105 -60.83 -13.18 19.09
CA ARG A 105 -59.80 -13.48 20.10
C ARG A 105 -58.50 -13.96 19.47
N THR A 106 -58.01 -13.20 18.50
CA THR A 106 -56.75 -13.52 17.82
C THR A 106 -55.81 -12.33 17.71
N GLN A 107 -54.52 -12.63 17.72
CA GLN A 107 -53.44 -11.74 17.35
C GLN A 107 -52.85 -12.21 16.01
N THR A 108 -52.74 -11.31 15.03
CA THR A 108 -52.16 -11.58 13.72
C THR A 108 -50.89 -10.76 13.54
N ASN A 109 -49.76 -11.42 13.29
CA ASN A 109 -48.55 -10.70 12.89
C ASN A 109 -48.80 -10.09 11.49
N VAL A 110 -48.64 -8.77 11.38
CA VAL A 110 -49.03 -8.02 10.17
C VAL A 110 -48.18 -8.43 8.95
N GLU A 111 -46.90 -8.74 9.18
CA GLU A 111 -45.94 -9.07 8.13
C GLU A 111 -46.07 -10.52 7.68
N THR A 112 -46.13 -11.46 8.63
CA THR A 112 -46.12 -12.90 8.33
C THR A 112 -47.52 -13.51 8.21
N ARG A 113 -48.57 -12.77 8.57
CA ARG A 113 -49.98 -13.22 8.64
C ARG A 113 -50.22 -14.41 9.58
N LYS A 114 -49.23 -14.83 10.37
CA LYS A 114 -49.39 -15.88 11.39
C LYS A 114 -50.34 -15.42 12.49
N LYS A 115 -51.26 -16.29 12.89
CA LYS A 115 -52.27 -16.03 13.91
C LYS A 115 -52.01 -16.81 15.20
N ARG A 116 -52.17 -16.14 16.33
CA ARG A 116 -52.16 -16.70 17.69
C ARG A 116 -53.50 -16.40 18.37
N THR A 117 -53.92 -17.30 19.25
CA THR A 117 -55.11 -17.10 20.09
C THR A 117 -54.74 -16.18 21.25
N ILE A 118 -55.66 -15.30 21.66
CA ILE A 118 -55.48 -14.44 22.84
C ILE A 118 -56.58 -14.72 23.85
N CYS A 119 -56.32 -14.44 25.13
CA CYS A 119 -57.34 -14.47 26.16
C CYS A 119 -57.12 -13.37 27.19
N ARG A 120 -58.22 -12.93 27.80
CA ARG A 120 -58.24 -12.08 28.99
C ARG A 120 -58.64 -12.96 30.17
N ARG A 121 -57.89 -12.91 31.27
CA ARG A 121 -58.16 -13.62 32.51
C ARG A 121 -58.25 -12.64 33.67
N GLU A 122 -58.94 -13.04 34.73
CA GLU A 122 -58.92 -12.31 36.00
C GLU A 122 -57.99 -13.06 36.94
N ILE A 123 -56.95 -12.39 37.42
CA ILE A 123 -55.95 -12.94 38.32
C ILE A 123 -55.95 -12.16 39.63
N PRO A 124 -55.59 -12.79 40.76
CA PRO A 124 -55.42 -12.07 42.02
C PRO A 124 -54.36 -10.96 41.89
N LEU A 125 -54.60 -9.79 42.50
CA LEU A 125 -53.70 -8.63 42.42
C LEU A 125 -52.25 -8.95 42.84
N HIS A 126 -52.03 -9.84 43.82
CA HIS A 126 -50.68 -10.25 44.22
C HIS A 126 -49.98 -11.13 43.17
N ALA A 127 -50.74 -11.94 42.42
CA ALA A 127 -50.22 -12.73 41.32
C ALA A 127 -49.87 -11.84 40.12
N ASP A 128 -50.58 -10.71 39.95
CA ASP A 128 -50.33 -9.74 38.89
C ASP A 128 -48.94 -9.13 38.95
N ALA A 129 -48.56 -8.58 40.10
CA ALA A 129 -47.25 -7.97 40.30
C ALA A 129 -46.12 -8.99 40.05
N THR A 130 -46.29 -10.22 40.54
CA THR A 130 -45.34 -11.30 40.33
C THR A 130 -45.20 -11.65 38.84
N LEU A 131 -46.32 -11.81 38.14
CA LEU A 131 -46.34 -12.18 36.71
C LEU A 131 -45.79 -11.07 35.80
N LYS A 132 -46.07 -9.80 36.09
CA LYS A 132 -45.50 -8.66 35.36
C LYS A 132 -43.98 -8.65 35.51
N MET A 133 -43.50 -8.76 36.74
CA MET A 133 -42.07 -8.79 37.04
C MET A 133 -41.36 -9.99 36.38
N THR A 134 -41.96 -11.19 36.40
CA THR A 134 -41.35 -12.36 35.74
C THR A 134 -41.31 -12.21 34.22
N THR A 135 -42.38 -11.69 33.61
CA THR A 135 -42.47 -11.50 32.15
C THR A 135 -41.43 -10.49 31.68
N GLU A 136 -41.31 -9.36 32.36
CA GLU A 136 -40.29 -8.35 32.06
C GLU A 136 -38.87 -8.88 32.27
N THR A 137 -38.63 -9.62 33.35
CA THR A 137 -37.32 -10.23 33.63
C THR A 137 -36.92 -11.24 32.56
N GLU A 138 -37.84 -12.08 32.08
CA GLU A 138 -37.59 -13.03 30.99
C GLU A 138 -37.30 -12.33 29.66
N HIS A 139 -38.06 -11.27 29.36
CA HIS A 139 -37.85 -10.46 28.16
C HIS A 139 -36.46 -9.82 28.17
N LEU A 140 -36.10 -9.12 29.26
CA LEU A 140 -34.79 -8.49 29.44
C LEU A 140 -33.65 -9.52 29.42
N ARG A 141 -33.87 -10.73 29.94
CA ARG A 141 -32.88 -11.82 29.86
C ARG A 141 -32.63 -12.23 28.41
N GLY A 142 -33.69 -12.39 27.61
CA GLY A 142 -33.59 -12.72 26.19
C GLY A 142 -32.86 -11.63 25.40
N GLU A 143 -33.20 -10.37 25.64
CA GLU A 143 -32.51 -9.22 25.00
C GLU A 143 -31.04 -9.16 25.39
N ASN A 144 -30.70 -9.34 26.67
CA ASN A 144 -29.31 -9.39 27.11
C ASN A 144 -28.54 -10.55 26.48
N GLN A 145 -29.14 -11.74 26.33
CA GLN A 145 -28.50 -12.85 25.63
C GLN A 145 -28.23 -12.52 24.15
N HIS A 146 -29.21 -11.90 23.48
CA HIS A 146 -29.07 -11.46 22.10
C HIS A 146 -27.96 -10.41 21.96
N LEU A 147 -27.97 -9.36 22.78
CA LEU A 147 -26.95 -8.31 22.78
C LEU A 147 -25.55 -8.87 23.06
N ASN A 148 -25.41 -9.81 24.00
CA ASN A 148 -24.15 -10.49 24.27
C ASN A 148 -23.66 -11.31 23.07
N SER A 149 -24.57 -11.96 22.33
CA SER A 149 -24.22 -12.67 21.09
C SER A 149 -23.73 -11.70 20.00
N VAL A 150 -24.43 -10.58 19.80
CA VAL A 150 -24.03 -9.53 18.85
C VAL A 150 -22.68 -8.94 19.22
N LEU A 151 -22.47 -8.62 20.49
CA LEU A 151 -21.22 -8.06 21.01
C LEU A 151 -20.05 -9.04 20.80
N ARG A 152 -20.26 -10.34 21.02
CA ARG A 152 -19.26 -11.37 20.74
C ARG A 152 -18.85 -11.38 19.26
N LYS A 153 -19.84 -11.40 18.35
CA LYS A 153 -19.57 -11.36 16.90
C LYS A 153 -18.80 -10.10 16.49
N LYS A 154 -19.20 -8.93 17.01
CA LYS A 154 -18.48 -7.68 16.75
C LYS A 154 -17.06 -7.68 17.32
N THR A 155 -16.84 -8.33 18.45
CA THR A 155 -15.49 -8.50 19.01
C THR A 155 -14.61 -9.36 18.11
N GLU A 156 -15.16 -10.46 17.56
CA GLU A 156 -14.45 -11.32 16.61
C GLU A 156 -14.12 -10.58 15.30
N GLU A 157 -15.07 -9.80 14.75
CA GLU A 157 -14.84 -8.94 13.58
C GLU A 157 -13.69 -7.95 13.81
N ILE A 158 -13.67 -7.28 14.98
CA ILE A 158 -12.61 -6.34 15.35
C ILE A 158 -11.25 -7.04 15.46
N GLN A 159 -11.20 -8.24 16.04
CA GLN A 159 -9.96 -9.01 16.14
C GLN A 159 -9.40 -9.39 14.76
N GLU A 160 -10.27 -9.72 13.80
CA GLU A 160 -9.82 -10.07 12.45
C GLU A 160 -9.29 -8.85 11.69
N LEU A 161 -9.98 -7.71 11.80
CA LEU A 161 -9.50 -6.44 11.24
C LEU A 161 -8.16 -6.02 11.86
N ASP A 162 -7.97 -6.24 13.16
CA ASP A 162 -6.71 -5.94 13.83
C ASP A 162 -5.55 -6.77 13.26
N LYS A 163 -5.75 -8.08 13.01
CA LYS A 163 -4.76 -8.92 12.34
C LYS A 163 -4.43 -8.42 10.93
N GLU A 164 -5.43 -8.00 10.17
CA GLU A 164 -5.24 -7.47 8.82
C GLU A 164 -4.41 -6.17 8.85
N VAL A 165 -4.74 -5.25 9.75
CA VAL A 165 -3.98 -4.01 9.95
C VAL A 165 -2.53 -4.31 10.33
N HIS A 166 -2.29 -5.23 11.27
CA HIS A 166 -0.94 -5.64 11.64
C HIS A 166 -0.17 -6.30 10.49
N SER A 167 -0.85 -7.06 9.63
CA SER A 167 -0.23 -7.63 8.43
C SER A 167 0.17 -6.55 7.42
N LYS A 168 -0.73 -5.59 7.16
CA LYS A 168 -0.45 -4.47 6.25
C LYS A 168 0.64 -3.55 6.77
N ALA A 169 0.67 -3.28 8.08
CA ALA A 169 1.72 -2.48 8.71
C ALA A 169 3.12 -3.10 8.47
N ARG A 170 3.26 -4.41 8.68
CA ARG A 170 4.51 -5.13 8.37
C ARG A 170 4.90 -5.02 6.90
N HIS A 171 3.95 -5.15 5.99
CA HIS A 171 4.21 -5.01 4.57
C HIS A 171 4.69 -3.59 4.18
N ILE A 172 4.12 -2.55 4.81
CA ILE A 172 4.56 -1.17 4.64
C ILE A 172 6.01 -1.01 5.13
N ASP A 173 6.36 -1.60 6.26
CA ASP A 173 7.73 -1.56 6.79
C ASP A 173 8.73 -2.24 5.83
N ASP A 174 8.37 -3.40 5.25
CA ASP A 174 9.18 -4.11 4.25
C ASP A 174 9.38 -3.28 2.97
N LEU A 175 8.32 -2.64 2.48
CA LEU A 175 8.40 -1.72 1.34
C LEU A 175 9.25 -0.50 1.65
N HIS A 176 9.11 0.07 2.85
CA HIS A 176 9.90 1.21 3.29
C HIS A 176 11.39 0.87 3.31
N TRP A 177 11.75 -0.29 3.87
CA TRP A 177 13.11 -0.80 3.85
C TRP A 177 13.64 -0.95 2.41
N SER A 178 12.84 -1.54 1.52
CA SER A 178 13.21 -1.72 0.11
C SER A 178 13.48 -0.39 -0.60
N VAL A 179 12.64 0.63 -0.38
CA VAL A 179 12.84 1.99 -0.91
C VAL A 179 14.12 2.62 -0.37
N GLN A 180 14.43 2.44 0.92
CA GLN A 180 15.69 2.94 1.48
C GLN A 180 16.92 2.30 0.82
N CYS A 181 16.90 0.99 0.60
CA CYS A 181 17.98 0.30 -0.11
C CYS A 181 18.16 0.83 -1.55
N LEU A 182 17.06 1.06 -2.26
CA LEU A 182 17.10 1.63 -3.61
C LEU A 182 17.64 3.07 -3.63
N HIS A 183 17.25 3.91 -2.67
CA HIS A 183 17.80 5.27 -2.54
C HIS A 183 19.32 5.26 -2.32
N GLU A 184 19.81 4.39 -1.45
CA GLU A 184 21.25 4.27 -1.20
C GLU A 184 22.00 3.76 -2.44
N SER A 185 21.40 2.84 -3.20
CA SER A 185 21.94 2.39 -4.48
C SER A 185 22.00 3.53 -5.51
N ALA A 186 20.92 4.29 -5.67
CA ALA A 186 20.85 5.41 -6.60
C ALA A 186 21.91 6.48 -6.26
N ARG A 187 22.06 6.80 -4.97
CA ARG A 187 23.09 7.72 -4.49
C ARG A 187 24.51 7.29 -4.86
N LYS A 188 24.82 5.99 -4.76
CA LYS A 188 26.13 5.44 -5.17
C LYS A 188 26.33 5.55 -6.68
N THR A 189 25.30 5.27 -7.47
CA THR A 189 25.34 5.45 -8.93
C THR A 189 25.57 6.90 -9.32
N ASP A 190 24.90 7.86 -8.66
CA ASP A 190 25.09 9.30 -8.90
C ASP A 190 26.53 9.73 -8.59
N GLN A 191 27.11 9.23 -7.49
CA GLN A 191 28.52 9.49 -7.15
C GLN A 191 29.48 8.94 -8.21
N GLN A 192 29.23 7.72 -8.71
CA GLN A 192 30.02 7.13 -9.80
C GLN A 192 29.90 7.95 -11.08
N TYR A 193 28.69 8.41 -11.42
CA TYR A 193 28.46 9.25 -12.59
C TYR A 193 29.19 10.58 -12.48
N ALA A 194 29.14 11.24 -11.32
CA ALA A 194 29.87 12.48 -11.07
C ALA A 194 31.39 12.29 -11.22
N LYS A 195 31.94 11.16 -10.76
CA LYS A 195 33.35 10.81 -10.93
C LYS A 195 33.71 10.59 -12.40
N LEU A 196 32.92 9.82 -13.14
CA LEU A 196 33.14 9.61 -14.58
C LEU A 196 33.05 10.92 -15.36
N HIS A 197 32.13 11.81 -14.99
CA HIS A 197 31.99 13.11 -15.62
C HIS A 197 33.23 14.00 -15.40
N SER A 198 33.83 13.99 -14.20
CA SER A 198 35.05 14.74 -13.94
C SER A 198 36.27 14.15 -14.66
N GLU A 199 36.38 12.82 -14.73
CA GLU A 199 37.41 12.12 -15.51
C GLU A 199 37.29 12.44 -17.01
N HIS A 200 36.07 12.43 -17.56
CA HIS A 200 35.82 12.80 -18.95
C HIS A 200 36.18 14.27 -19.23
N ALA A 201 35.86 15.18 -18.31
CA ALA A 201 36.26 16.58 -18.43
C ALA A 201 37.79 16.75 -18.43
N ALA A 202 38.50 16.00 -17.58
CA ALA A 202 39.97 16.00 -17.54
C ALA A 202 40.57 15.46 -18.84
N LEU A 203 40.04 14.35 -19.38
CA LEU A 203 40.46 13.80 -20.66
C LEU A 203 40.22 14.77 -21.83
N LYS A 204 39.09 15.46 -21.83
CA LYS A 204 38.77 16.48 -22.84
C LYS A 204 39.82 17.61 -22.84
N ASN A 205 40.25 18.07 -21.68
CA ASN A 205 41.32 19.07 -21.56
C ASN A 205 42.66 18.52 -22.05
N TYR A 206 42.98 17.26 -21.72
CA TYR A 206 44.20 16.60 -22.19
C TYR A 206 44.25 16.50 -23.72
N ILE A 207 43.14 16.11 -24.35
CA ILE A 207 43.03 16.05 -25.82
C ILE A 207 43.25 17.45 -26.42
N HIS A 208 42.62 18.48 -25.85
CA HIS A 208 42.78 19.86 -26.32
C HIS A 208 44.23 20.35 -26.26
N GLU A 209 44.94 20.08 -25.16
CA GLU A 209 46.37 20.42 -25.06
C GLU A 209 47.22 19.63 -26.07
N SER A 210 46.90 18.35 -26.29
CA SER A 210 47.59 17.55 -27.32
C SER A 210 47.39 18.11 -28.72
N ASP A 211 46.16 18.52 -29.07
CA ASP A 211 45.84 19.12 -30.37
C ASP A 211 46.59 20.45 -30.57
N LYS A 212 46.73 21.24 -29.50
CA LYS A 212 47.49 22.47 -29.49
C LYS A 212 48.98 22.21 -29.75
N LEU A 213 49.60 21.28 -29.01
CA LEU A 213 50.99 20.89 -29.22
C LEU A 213 51.24 20.35 -30.64
N GLN A 214 50.29 19.58 -31.18
CA GLN A 214 50.37 19.08 -32.54
C GLN A 214 50.31 20.22 -33.57
N SER A 215 49.48 21.24 -33.33
CA SER A 215 49.40 22.43 -34.16
C SER A 215 50.70 23.25 -34.13
N GLU A 216 51.30 23.43 -32.95
CA GLU A 216 52.60 24.09 -32.78
C GLU A 216 53.72 23.34 -33.52
N LEU A 217 53.78 22.01 -33.37
CA LEU A 217 54.75 21.17 -34.07
C LEU A 217 54.60 21.29 -35.60
N GLU A 218 53.38 21.30 -36.11
CA GLU A 218 53.11 21.43 -37.55
C GLU A 218 53.53 22.81 -38.07
N GLN A 219 53.32 23.86 -37.27
CA GLN A 219 53.78 25.21 -37.58
C GLN A 219 55.32 25.28 -37.64
N ASP A 220 56.01 24.68 -36.68
CA ASP A 220 57.47 24.60 -36.65
C ASP A 220 58.01 23.82 -37.85
N ARG A 221 57.41 22.68 -38.20
CA ARG A 221 57.78 21.91 -39.41
C ARG A 221 57.69 22.77 -40.67
N ARG A 222 56.60 23.51 -40.86
CA ARG A 222 56.44 24.44 -41.99
C ARG A 222 57.51 25.53 -41.99
N ARG A 223 57.82 26.09 -40.82
CA ARG A 223 58.87 27.12 -40.65
C ARG A 223 60.25 26.57 -41.04
N TYR A 224 60.61 25.38 -40.55
CA TYR A 224 61.87 24.71 -40.89
C TYR A 224 61.96 24.38 -42.38
N CYS A 225 60.89 23.84 -42.98
CA CYS A 225 60.84 23.60 -44.41
C CYS A 225 61.11 24.90 -45.19
N LYS A 226 60.45 26.01 -44.83
CA LYS A 226 60.68 27.31 -45.48
C LYS A 226 62.15 27.77 -45.38
N ILE A 227 62.79 27.61 -44.22
CA ILE A 227 64.20 27.96 -44.01
C ILE A 227 65.11 27.09 -44.89
N LEU A 228 64.94 25.76 -44.85
CA LEU A 228 65.75 24.83 -45.64
C LEU A 228 65.62 25.11 -47.15
N LEU A 229 64.41 25.37 -47.61
CA LEU A 229 64.15 25.71 -49.02
C LEU A 229 64.82 27.01 -49.44
N SER A 230 64.91 28.01 -48.56
CA SER A 230 65.60 29.28 -48.84
C SER A 230 67.12 29.17 -48.95
N GLN A 231 67.72 28.09 -48.43
CA GLN A 231 69.17 27.84 -48.47
C GLN A 231 69.60 27.02 -49.69
N LEU A 232 68.66 26.50 -50.47
CA LEU A 232 68.98 25.81 -51.72
C LEU A 232 69.37 26.84 -52.78
N PRO A 233 70.41 26.57 -53.61
CA PRO A 233 70.81 27.49 -54.66
C PRO A 233 69.64 27.78 -55.61
N PRO A 234 69.48 29.03 -56.08
CA PRO A 234 68.44 29.36 -57.05
C PRO A 234 68.59 28.46 -58.26
N LYS A 235 67.46 27.91 -58.69
CA LYS A 235 67.38 26.98 -59.82
C LYS A 235 68.12 27.59 -61.03
N PRO A 236 69.06 26.88 -61.68
CA PRO A 236 69.66 27.37 -62.91
C PRO A 236 68.54 27.63 -63.92
N LEU A 237 68.54 28.83 -64.49
CA LEU A 237 67.52 29.42 -65.37
C LEU A 237 67.39 28.73 -66.74
N ASP A 238 67.76 27.46 -66.87
CA ASP A 238 67.66 26.74 -68.14
C ASP A 238 66.27 26.10 -68.29
N GLU A 239 65.36 26.86 -68.87
CA GLU A 239 63.96 26.52 -69.15
C GLU A 239 63.75 25.36 -70.16
N SER A 240 64.78 24.58 -70.50
CA SER A 240 64.65 23.48 -71.48
C SER A 240 64.60 22.06 -70.91
N ALA A 241 64.70 21.86 -69.58
CA ALA A 241 64.51 20.54 -69.00
C ALA A 241 63.02 20.25 -68.76
N ARG A 242 62.29 19.95 -69.85
CA ARG A 242 60.93 19.40 -69.81
C ARG A 242 60.81 18.33 -68.73
N HIS A 243 59.86 18.57 -67.83
CA HIS A 243 59.42 17.70 -66.78
C HIS A 243 59.16 16.29 -67.30
N VAL A 244 59.93 15.31 -66.81
CA VAL A 244 59.63 13.89 -66.99
C VAL A 244 59.25 13.35 -65.62
N CYS A 245 57.95 13.25 -65.37
CA CYS A 245 57.43 12.35 -64.34
C CYS A 245 57.79 10.92 -64.78
N ARG A 246 58.90 10.39 -64.28
CA ARG A 246 59.29 8.99 -64.51
C ARG A 246 58.78 8.16 -63.35
N SER A 247 57.89 7.20 -63.63
CA SER A 247 57.57 6.15 -62.68
C SER A 247 58.88 5.43 -62.36
N LEU A 248 59.32 5.45 -61.10
CA LEU A 248 60.51 4.70 -60.70
C LEU A 248 60.15 3.22 -60.80
N SER A 249 60.79 2.49 -61.71
CA SER A 249 60.62 1.04 -61.77
C SER A 249 61.19 0.44 -60.48
N VAL A 250 60.46 -0.48 -59.87
CA VAL A 250 60.92 -1.28 -58.72
C VAL A 250 62.17 -2.09 -59.07
N GLU A 251 62.39 -2.33 -60.35
CA GLU A 251 63.51 -3.09 -60.90
C GLU A 251 64.75 -2.23 -61.15
N ASP A 252 64.66 -0.89 -61.02
CA ASP A 252 65.83 -0.02 -61.15
C ASP A 252 66.69 -0.13 -59.87
N PRO A 253 67.88 -0.76 -59.94
CA PRO A 253 68.71 -1.03 -58.77
C PRO A 253 69.16 0.25 -58.06
N LYS A 254 69.17 1.40 -58.77
CA LYS A 254 69.53 2.70 -58.19
C LYS A 254 68.52 3.20 -57.16
N TYR A 255 67.25 2.83 -57.32
CA TYR A 255 66.15 3.28 -56.45
C TYR A 255 65.51 2.13 -55.65
N ALA A 256 65.93 0.89 -55.88
CA ALA A 256 65.41 -0.30 -55.22
C ALA A 256 65.44 -0.20 -53.68
N PHE A 257 66.46 0.45 -53.10
CA PHE A 257 66.53 0.65 -51.65
C PHE A 257 65.41 1.57 -51.13
N LEU A 258 65.23 2.74 -51.76
CA LEU A 258 64.18 3.70 -51.38
C LEU A 258 62.78 3.11 -51.60
N SER A 259 62.57 2.43 -52.74
CA SER A 259 61.31 1.75 -53.03
C SER A 259 60.99 0.67 -51.99
N ARG A 260 61.97 -0.15 -51.58
CA ARG A 260 61.79 -1.16 -50.53
C ARG A 260 61.50 -0.51 -49.17
N GLN A 261 62.17 0.58 -48.83
CA GLN A 261 62.01 1.25 -47.55
C GLN A 261 60.61 1.89 -47.43
N LEU A 262 60.15 2.54 -48.49
CA LEU A 262 58.79 3.10 -48.59
C LEU A 262 57.72 2.01 -48.57
N GLN A 263 57.87 0.95 -49.35
CA GLN A 263 56.94 -0.18 -49.33
C GLN A 263 56.88 -0.83 -47.95
N SER A 264 58.03 -1.05 -47.30
CA SER A 264 58.09 -1.62 -45.95
C SER A 264 57.41 -0.73 -44.91
N SER A 265 57.57 0.60 -45.03
CA SER A 265 56.91 1.57 -44.16
C SER A 265 55.38 1.55 -44.33
N ILE A 266 54.90 1.52 -45.58
CA ILE A 266 53.46 1.46 -45.89
C ILE A 266 52.87 0.14 -45.39
N VAL A 267 53.55 -1.00 -45.61
CA VAL A 267 53.11 -2.31 -45.11
C VAL A 267 53.11 -2.36 -43.58
N GLY A 268 54.11 -1.78 -42.92
CA GLY A 268 54.15 -1.68 -41.45
C GLY A 268 53.09 -0.76 -40.85
N HIS A 269 52.64 0.26 -41.59
CA HIS A 269 51.51 1.11 -41.19
C HIS A 269 50.16 0.41 -41.44
N ARG A 270 50.05 -0.41 -42.50
CA ARG A 270 48.89 -1.25 -42.82
C ARG A 270 48.59 -2.27 -41.71
N LEU A 271 49.60 -3.02 -41.26
CA LEU A 271 49.45 -4.03 -40.21
C LEU A 271 48.99 -3.43 -38.86
N ARG A 272 49.35 -2.18 -38.58
CA ARG A 272 48.94 -1.48 -37.36
C ARG A 272 47.49 -0.99 -37.38
N LEU A 273 46.88 -0.84 -38.57
CA LEU A 273 45.51 -0.35 -38.74
C LEU A 273 44.49 -1.47 -39.01
N GLY A 274 44.91 -2.74 -39.11
CA GLY A 274 44.03 -3.91 -39.18
C GLY A 274 43.10 -3.96 -40.39
N SER A 275 43.53 -3.43 -41.54
CA SER A 275 42.72 -3.40 -42.78
C SER A 275 43.27 -4.35 -43.85
N ASP A 276 42.41 -5.23 -44.35
CA ASP A 276 42.74 -6.28 -45.35
C ASP A 276 42.43 -5.88 -46.81
N LEU A 277 41.96 -4.64 -47.06
CA LEU A 277 41.62 -4.18 -48.40
C LEU A 277 42.89 -3.85 -49.19
N TRP A 278 43.08 -4.53 -50.32
CA TRP A 278 44.17 -4.27 -51.26
C TRP A 278 43.99 -2.91 -51.93
N CYS A 279 44.68 -1.88 -51.44
CA CYS A 279 44.84 -0.66 -52.20
C CYS A 279 45.80 -0.90 -53.39
N ASP A 280 45.54 -0.20 -54.50
CA ASP A 280 46.42 -0.17 -55.67
C ASP A 280 47.91 0.02 -55.30
N PRO A 281 48.85 -0.52 -56.11
CA PRO A 281 50.28 -0.40 -55.86
C PRO A 281 50.66 1.04 -55.54
N ALA A 282 51.44 1.24 -54.46
CA ALA A 282 51.87 2.57 -54.04
C ALA A 282 52.59 3.28 -55.21
N ARG A 283 51.91 4.26 -55.81
CA ARG A 283 52.52 5.12 -56.83
C ARG A 283 53.35 6.15 -56.10
N VAL A 284 54.66 5.92 -56.05
CA VAL A 284 55.60 6.88 -55.50
C VAL A 284 55.81 7.97 -56.57
N SER A 285 55.15 9.11 -56.40
CA SER A 285 55.50 10.32 -57.15
C SER A 285 56.73 10.93 -56.48
N VAL A 286 57.88 10.85 -57.15
CA VAL A 286 59.09 11.56 -56.71
C VAL A 286 59.01 12.98 -57.25
N THR A 287 58.42 13.83 -56.42
CA THR A 287 58.38 15.27 -56.59
C THR A 287 59.75 15.81 -56.19
N ARG A 288 60.44 16.52 -57.10
CA ARG A 288 61.71 17.17 -56.70
C ARG A 288 61.40 18.21 -55.62
N ILE A 289 62.28 18.37 -54.64
CA ILE A 289 62.08 19.32 -53.52
C ILE A 289 61.68 20.72 -54.04
N GLU A 290 62.21 21.11 -55.20
CA GLU A 290 61.90 22.34 -55.93
C GLU A 290 60.39 22.56 -56.22
N GLU A 291 59.59 21.51 -56.39
CA GLU A 291 58.14 21.57 -56.67
C GLU A 291 57.29 21.78 -55.40
N LEU A 292 57.81 21.47 -54.20
CA LEU A 292 57.15 21.77 -52.92
C LEU A 292 57.32 23.23 -52.49
N VAL A 293 58.27 23.95 -53.10
CA VAL A 293 58.61 25.35 -52.76
C VAL A 293 57.55 26.34 -53.26
N HIS A 294 56.86 26.03 -54.37
CA HIS A 294 55.86 26.91 -54.98
C HIS A 294 54.67 26.11 -55.56
N PRO A 295 53.58 25.90 -54.79
CA PRO A 295 52.41 25.15 -55.27
C PRO A 295 51.58 25.89 -56.34
N GLU A 296 51.77 27.20 -56.52
CA GLU A 296 50.98 28.01 -57.47
C GLU A 296 51.34 27.75 -58.94
N SER A 297 52.47 27.10 -59.23
CA SER A 297 52.86 26.70 -60.59
C SER A 297 52.21 25.39 -61.08
N ALA A 298 51.37 24.73 -60.27
CA ALA A 298 50.71 23.47 -60.63
C ALA A 298 49.24 23.63 -61.09
N ALA A 299 48.72 24.86 -61.18
CA ALA A 299 47.31 25.14 -61.48
C ALA A 299 47.06 25.82 -62.85
N LEU A 300 47.93 25.56 -63.84
CA LEU A 300 47.70 25.93 -65.25
C LEU A 300 47.84 24.70 -66.15
#